data_AF-A0A1A3INX7-F1
#
_entry.id   AF-A0A1A3INX7-F1
#
_cell.length_a   1.000
_cell.length_b   1.000
_cell.length_c   1.000
_cell.angle_alpha   90.00
_cell.angle_beta   90.00
_cell.angle_gamma   90.00
#
_symmetry.space_group_name_H-M   'P 1'
#
loop_
_entity.id
_entity.type
_entity.pdbx_description
1 polymer ?
#
loop_
_entity_poly.entity_id
_entity_poly.type
_entity_poly.pdbx_seq_one_letter_code
_entity_poly.pdbx_strand_id
1 'polypeptide(L)'
;MTTDGRDPSRDKTYRVTAVSPPAGTPLGRFDAVSVELAEVDPSAPPASRPCDWVTTTEAAGIMGGPVSAKPDGDEAGSVDIGCYYDQTPDVGEGVETDLRLPGAFPVDAAAQFALATTSTNVTNEEGMGLKAVCVHEPTTTPPSTTLVVLLSGGRLFRVTEGYASCDKVKRFAQLAISRIDA
;
A
#
# COMPACT_ATOMS: atom_id res chain seq x y z
N MET A 1 3.93 28.84 19.13
CA MET A 1 2.65 29.44 18.70
C MET A 1 2.65 29.52 17.20
N THR A 2 1.89 28.65 16.53
CA THR A 2 1.52 28.88 15.12
C THR A 2 0.55 30.07 15.07
N THR A 3 0.47 30.73 13.93
CA THR A 3 -0.19 32.01 13.69
C THR A 3 -1.72 32.03 13.96
N ASP A 4 -2.33 30.90 14.32
CA ASP A 4 -3.77 30.77 14.61
C ASP A 4 -4.08 30.48 16.10
N GLY A 5 -3.10 30.58 17.00
CA GLY A 5 -3.32 30.44 18.45
C GLY A 5 -3.75 29.05 18.93
N ARG A 6 -3.79 28.05 18.04
CA ARG A 6 -4.07 26.66 18.38
C ARG A 6 -2.83 26.01 18.98
N ASP A 7 -2.96 25.43 20.16
CA ASP A 7 -1.93 24.64 20.81
C ASP A 7 -1.83 23.29 20.08
N PRO A 8 -0.73 22.99 19.36
CA PRO A 8 -0.60 21.74 18.62
C PRO A 8 -0.58 20.50 19.52
N SER A 9 -0.45 20.66 20.84
CA SER A 9 -0.57 19.56 21.81
C SER A 9 -2.01 19.10 22.08
N ARG A 10 -3.02 19.77 21.50
CA ARG A 10 -4.45 19.44 21.70
C ARG A 10 -5.14 18.78 20.52
N ASP A 11 -4.50 18.72 19.36
CA ASP A 11 -5.08 18.08 18.17
C ASP A 11 -4.84 16.57 18.23
N LYS A 12 -5.78 15.86 18.86
CA LYS A 12 -5.80 14.40 18.87
C LYS A 12 -6.15 13.91 17.48
N THR A 13 -5.26 13.13 16.88
CA THR A 13 -5.53 12.43 15.63
C THR A 13 -6.17 11.09 15.94
N TYR A 14 -7.27 10.76 15.27
CA TYR A 14 -7.96 9.47 15.41
C TYR A 14 -7.94 8.71 14.10
N ARG A 15 -7.91 7.38 14.18
CA ARG A 15 -8.04 6.47 13.05
C ARG A 15 -9.22 5.55 13.23
N VAL A 16 -9.90 5.27 12.12
CA VAL A 16 -10.91 4.22 12.06
C VAL A 16 -10.21 2.87 12.10
N THR A 17 -10.47 2.07 13.13
CA THR A 17 -9.88 0.73 13.31
C THR A 17 -10.82 -0.39 12.89
N ALA A 18 -12.14 -0.14 12.94
CA ALA A 18 -13.14 -1.07 12.48
C ALA A 18 -14.41 -0.34 12.04
N VAL A 19 -15.15 -0.95 11.11
CA VAL A 19 -16.47 -0.51 10.66
C VAL A 19 -17.41 -1.69 10.65
N SER A 20 -18.63 -1.50 11.16
CA SER A 20 -19.69 -2.51 11.16
C SER A 20 -20.99 -1.93 10.62
N PRO A 21 -21.64 -2.59 9.63
CA PRO A 21 -21.17 -3.78 8.92
C PRO A 21 -19.90 -3.52 8.08
N PRO A 22 -19.11 -4.55 7.74
CA PRO A 22 -17.85 -4.37 7.00
C PRO A 22 -18.05 -3.66 5.66
N ALA A 23 -17.02 -2.95 5.19
CA ALA A 23 -17.00 -2.33 3.86
C ALA A 23 -17.39 -3.35 2.78
N GLY A 24 -18.21 -2.91 1.82
CA GLY A 24 -18.78 -3.75 0.77
C GLY A 24 -20.09 -4.46 1.13
N THR A 25 -20.55 -4.38 2.39
CA THR A 25 -21.86 -4.90 2.79
C THR A 25 -22.99 -4.03 2.21
N PRO A 26 -23.99 -4.59 1.49
CA PRO A 26 -25.16 -3.84 1.06
C PRO A 26 -25.96 -3.32 2.25
N LEU A 27 -26.26 -2.02 2.27
CA LEU A 27 -27.03 -1.37 3.34
C LEU A 27 -28.17 -0.54 2.76
N GLY A 28 -29.28 -0.51 3.48
CA GLY A 28 -30.37 0.45 3.27
C GLY A 28 -29.93 1.87 3.64
N ARG A 29 -30.59 2.87 3.07
CA ARG A 29 -30.28 4.31 3.29
C ARG A 29 -30.29 4.73 4.77
N PHE A 30 -31.02 4.01 5.62
CA PHE A 30 -31.21 4.35 7.03
C PHE A 30 -30.61 3.31 7.98
N ASP A 31 -29.85 2.35 7.47
CA ASP A 31 -29.20 1.35 8.31
C ASP A 31 -28.06 2.00 9.09
N ALA A 32 -27.88 1.56 10.33
CA ALA A 32 -26.85 2.09 11.21
C ALA A 32 -25.46 1.55 10.81
N VAL A 33 -24.47 2.44 10.79
CA VAL A 33 -23.05 2.09 10.64
C VAL A 33 -22.34 2.50 11.92
N SER A 34 -21.63 1.56 12.52
CA SER A 34 -20.77 1.79 13.68
C SER A 34 -19.32 1.89 13.25
N VAL A 35 -18.60 2.85 13.82
CA VAL A 35 -17.18 3.09 13.52
C VAL A 35 -16.42 3.08 14.84
N GLU A 36 -15.39 2.25 14.92
CA GLU A 36 -14.47 2.23 16.05
C GLU A 36 -13.28 3.15 15.73
N LEU A 37 -12.94 4.00 16.70
CA LEU A 37 -11.85 4.95 16.57
C LEU A 37 -10.76 4.67 17.61
N ALA A 38 -9.50 4.70 17.19
CA ALA A 38 -8.36 4.72 18.09
C ALA A 38 -7.63 6.06 17.95
N GLU A 39 -7.22 6.63 19.09
CA GLU A 39 -6.30 7.77 19.11
C GLU A 39 -4.93 7.29 18.59
N VAL A 40 -4.34 8.05 17.67
CA VAL A 40 -3.01 7.77 17.15
C VAL A 40 -2.00 8.25 18.19
N ASP A 41 -1.27 7.31 18.77
CA ASP A 41 -0.11 7.61 19.61
C ASP A 41 1.16 7.56 18.74
N PRO A 42 1.75 8.72 18.40
CA PRO A 42 2.97 8.77 17.59
C PRO A 42 4.21 8.25 18.33
N SER A 43 4.11 7.99 19.63
CA SER A 43 5.18 7.42 20.45
C SER A 43 5.06 5.90 20.66
N ALA A 44 3.97 5.29 20.19
CA ALA A 44 3.78 3.86 20.26
C ALA A 44 4.79 3.11 19.37
N PRO A 45 5.25 1.91 19.77
CA PRO A 45 6.05 1.06 18.90
C PRO A 45 5.30 0.69 17.60
N PRO A 46 6.01 0.44 16.48
CA PRO A 46 5.39 -0.04 15.25
C PRO A 46 4.57 -1.32 15.50
N ALA A 47 3.36 -1.35 14.95
CA ALA A 47 2.49 -2.52 15.00
C ALA A 47 2.73 -3.48 13.83
N SER A 48 3.33 -2.97 12.76
CA SER A 48 3.74 -3.77 11.60
C SER A 48 5.17 -3.44 11.19
N ARG A 49 5.75 -4.27 10.31
CA ARG A 49 7.13 -4.11 9.84
C ARG A 49 7.18 -4.27 8.32
N PRO A 50 6.59 -3.32 7.56
CA PRO A 50 6.45 -3.47 6.10
C PRO A 50 7.77 -3.56 5.35
N CYS A 51 8.82 -2.90 5.84
CA CYS A 51 10.15 -2.99 5.25
C CYS A 51 10.88 -4.31 5.53
N ASP A 52 10.32 -5.20 6.36
CA ASP A 52 10.84 -6.57 6.48
C ASP A 52 10.30 -7.48 5.35
N TRP A 53 9.27 -7.05 4.60
CA TRP A 53 8.72 -7.81 3.47
C TRP A 53 9.69 -7.88 2.28
N VAL A 54 10.53 -6.86 2.10
CA VAL A 54 11.67 -6.91 1.18
C VAL A 54 12.84 -6.25 1.90
N THR A 55 13.88 -7.01 2.19
CA THR A 55 15.04 -6.43 2.89
C THR A 55 15.78 -5.43 1.99
N THR A 56 16.48 -4.47 2.58
CA THR A 56 17.30 -3.51 1.80
C THR A 56 18.34 -4.20 0.91
N THR A 57 18.86 -5.35 1.33
CA THR A 57 19.79 -6.15 0.50
C THR A 57 19.11 -6.75 -0.73
N GLU A 58 17.89 -7.25 -0.58
CA GLU A 58 17.12 -7.79 -1.71
C GLU A 58 16.66 -6.67 -2.65
N ALA A 59 16.16 -5.57 -2.09
CA ALA A 59 15.80 -4.38 -2.86
C ALA A 59 17.01 -3.86 -3.63
N ALA A 60 18.18 -3.76 -3.00
CA ALA A 60 19.44 -3.40 -3.66
C ALA A 60 19.81 -4.36 -4.80
N GLY A 61 19.58 -5.66 -4.62
CA GLY A 61 19.80 -6.66 -5.67
C GLY A 61 18.85 -6.55 -6.87
N ILE A 62 17.65 -5.98 -6.67
CA ILE A 62 16.68 -5.72 -7.75
C ILE A 62 16.94 -4.35 -8.41
N MET A 63 17.23 -3.33 -7.61
CA MET A 63 17.42 -1.95 -8.06
C MET A 63 18.82 -1.70 -8.65
N GLY A 64 19.80 -2.52 -8.29
CA GLY A 64 21.15 -2.47 -8.87
C GLY A 64 22.10 -1.51 -8.14
N GLY A 65 21.75 -1.08 -6.93
CA GLY A 65 22.56 -0.15 -6.14
C GLY A 65 22.18 -0.14 -4.66
N PRO A 66 22.88 0.64 -3.82
CA PRO A 66 22.56 0.76 -2.40
C PRO A 66 21.17 1.39 -2.20
N VAL A 67 20.37 0.75 -1.36
CA VAL A 67 18.98 1.14 -1.08
C VAL A 67 18.77 1.44 0.40
N SER A 68 18.07 2.53 0.69
CA SER A 68 17.45 2.78 1.99
C SER A 68 15.98 2.40 1.97
N ALA A 69 15.45 1.95 3.11
CA ALA A 69 14.04 1.60 3.26
C ALA A 69 13.41 2.48 4.34
N LYS A 70 12.19 2.95 4.10
CA LYS A 70 11.40 3.74 5.03
C LYS A 70 9.98 3.18 5.14
N PRO A 71 9.51 2.80 6.34
CA PRO A 71 8.16 2.30 6.51
C PRO A 71 7.15 3.44 6.35
N ASP A 72 5.94 3.07 5.96
CA ASP A 72 4.75 3.92 5.96
C ASP A 72 3.54 3.14 6.48
N GLY A 73 2.67 3.83 7.20
CA GLY A 73 1.48 3.22 7.78
C GLY A 73 1.76 2.08 8.78
N ASP A 74 2.89 2.09 9.48
CA ASP A 74 3.32 0.99 10.36
C ASP A 74 2.72 1.02 11.77
N GLU A 75 1.95 2.06 12.08
CA GLU A 75 1.19 2.22 13.32
C GLU A 75 0.03 1.24 13.49
N ALA A 76 -0.39 1.05 14.75
CA ALA A 76 -1.53 0.21 15.10
C ALA A 76 -2.83 0.69 14.43
N GLY A 77 -3.59 -0.24 13.86
CA GLY A 77 -4.87 0.04 13.22
C GLY A 77 -4.75 0.67 11.84
N SER A 78 -3.56 0.80 11.26
CA SER A 78 -3.42 1.19 9.86
C SER A 78 -4.04 0.15 8.92
N VAL A 79 -4.67 0.64 7.86
CA VAL A 79 -5.30 -0.18 6.81
C VAL A 79 -4.60 -0.04 5.46
N ASP A 80 -3.68 0.92 5.34
CA ASP A 80 -2.77 1.08 4.21
C ASP A 80 -1.35 1.09 4.79
N ILE A 81 -0.56 0.08 4.47
CA ILE A 81 0.71 -0.23 5.12
C ILE A 81 1.74 -0.44 4.02
N GLY A 82 2.84 0.29 4.04
CA GLY A 82 3.81 0.25 2.96
C GLY A 82 5.25 0.44 3.36
N CYS A 83 6.12 0.29 2.38
CA CYS A 83 7.54 0.61 2.51
C CYS A 83 8.03 1.27 1.23
N TYR A 84 8.77 2.36 1.41
CA TYR A 84 9.47 3.07 0.36
C TYR A 84 10.93 2.61 0.33
N TYR A 85 11.41 2.27 -0.86
CA TYR A 85 12.79 1.88 -1.12
C TYR A 85 13.42 2.92 -2.06
N ASP A 86 14.39 3.67 -1.54
CA ASP A 86 15.06 4.73 -2.29
C ASP A 86 16.50 4.33 -2.63
N GLN A 87 16.87 4.45 -3.90
CA GLN A 87 18.26 4.25 -4.31
C GLN A 87 19.10 5.47 -3.93
N THR A 88 20.28 5.24 -3.34
CA THR A 88 21.20 6.30 -2.96
C THR A 88 22.40 6.40 -3.92
N PRO A 89 22.88 7.62 -4.25
CA PRO A 89 22.26 8.91 -3.98
C PRO A 89 20.93 9.09 -4.74
N ASP A 90 20.01 9.84 -4.14
CA ASP A 90 18.62 10.02 -4.58
C ASP A 90 18.52 10.49 -6.04
N VAL A 91 18.25 9.55 -6.95
CA VAL A 91 18.11 9.78 -8.40
C VAL A 91 16.64 9.87 -8.82
N GLY A 92 15.68 9.92 -7.88
CA GLY A 92 14.25 9.88 -8.20
C GLY A 92 13.74 8.51 -8.65
N GLU A 93 14.51 7.45 -8.38
CA GLU A 93 14.16 6.05 -8.63
C GLU A 93 13.84 5.38 -7.29
N GLY A 94 12.58 5.51 -6.87
CA GLY A 94 12.04 4.89 -5.66
C GLY A 94 11.00 3.83 -5.98
N VAL A 95 11.01 2.72 -5.25
CA VAL A 95 9.98 1.68 -5.29
C VAL A 95 9.10 1.83 -4.05
N GLU A 96 7.80 1.89 -4.25
CA GLU A 96 6.81 1.85 -3.17
C GLU A 96 6.12 0.48 -3.20
N THR A 97 6.04 -0.17 -2.05
CA THR A 97 5.23 -1.37 -1.86
C THR A 97 4.11 -1.08 -0.86
N ASP A 98 2.86 -1.39 -1.22
CA ASP A 98 1.68 -1.13 -0.37
C ASP A 98 0.87 -2.40 -0.14
N LEU A 99 0.44 -2.63 1.09
CA LEU A 99 -0.57 -3.60 1.48
C LEU A 99 -1.81 -2.85 1.98
N ARG A 100 -2.91 -3.01 1.25
CA ARG A 100 -4.21 -2.47 1.60
C ARG A 100 -5.12 -3.54 2.17
N LEU A 101 -5.56 -3.34 3.41
CA LEU A 101 -6.49 -4.18 4.14
C LEU A 101 -7.94 -3.86 3.75
N PRO A 102 -8.94 -4.72 4.07
CA PRO A 102 -10.34 -4.50 3.68
C PRO A 102 -10.88 -3.10 4.02
N GLY A 103 -10.46 -2.54 5.16
CA GLY A 103 -10.86 -1.19 5.60
C GLY A 103 -10.33 -0.03 4.75
N ALA A 104 -9.36 -0.27 3.85
CA ALA A 104 -8.82 0.74 2.95
C ALA A 104 -9.69 0.98 1.71
N PHE A 105 -10.72 0.15 1.48
CA PHE A 105 -11.51 0.20 0.26
C PHE A 105 -12.91 0.79 0.51
N PRO A 106 -13.37 1.71 -0.36
CA PRO A 106 -14.76 2.18 -0.31
C PRO A 106 -15.79 1.07 -0.57
N VAL A 107 -15.43 0.07 -1.38
CA VAL A 107 -16.27 -1.08 -1.73
C VAL A 107 -15.61 -2.36 -1.23
N ASP A 108 -14.66 -2.90 -2.00
CA ASP A 108 -13.84 -4.04 -1.60
C ASP A 108 -12.58 -4.13 -2.50
N ALA A 109 -11.66 -5.01 -2.13
CA ALA A 109 -10.43 -5.28 -2.89
C ALA A 109 -10.69 -5.81 -4.31
N ALA A 110 -11.72 -6.63 -4.52
CA ALA A 110 -11.99 -7.24 -5.81
C ALA A 110 -12.53 -6.21 -6.82
N ALA A 111 -13.36 -5.28 -6.38
CA ALA A 111 -13.85 -4.16 -7.16
C ALA A 111 -12.70 -3.20 -7.53
N GLN A 112 -11.80 -2.92 -6.59
CA GLN A 112 -10.61 -2.10 -6.86
C GLN A 112 -9.65 -2.78 -7.84
N PHE A 113 -9.44 -4.09 -7.70
CA PHE A 113 -8.68 -4.87 -8.68
C PHE A 113 -9.34 -4.83 -10.06
N ALA A 114 -10.67 -5.03 -10.13
CA ALA A 114 -11.41 -4.95 -11.39
C ALA A 114 -11.26 -3.58 -12.06
N LEU A 115 -11.31 -2.48 -11.30
CA LEU A 115 -11.03 -1.15 -11.83
C LEU A 115 -9.63 -1.05 -12.43
N ALA A 116 -8.60 -1.54 -11.73
CA ALA A 116 -7.23 -1.57 -12.25
C ALA A 116 -7.13 -2.33 -13.59
N THR A 117 -7.92 -3.40 -13.78
CA THR A 117 -7.94 -4.16 -15.04
C THR A 117 -8.59 -3.42 -16.22
N THR A 118 -9.32 -2.35 -15.97
CA THR A 118 -9.99 -1.55 -17.02
C THR A 118 -9.14 -0.39 -17.57
N SER A 119 -7.94 -0.18 -17.01
CA SER A 119 -7.02 0.85 -17.48
C SER A 119 -6.50 0.58 -18.90
N THR A 120 -6.08 1.65 -19.60
CA THR A 120 -5.74 1.59 -21.03
C THR A 120 -4.44 0.81 -21.35
N ASN A 121 -3.52 0.67 -20.38
CA ASN A 121 -2.24 -0.02 -20.58
C ASN A 121 -2.04 -1.12 -19.51
N VAL A 122 -2.88 -2.15 -19.58
CA VAL A 122 -2.88 -3.25 -18.63
C VAL A 122 -2.30 -4.52 -19.27
N THR A 123 -1.41 -5.17 -18.54
CA THR A 123 -0.91 -6.52 -18.86
C THR A 123 -1.31 -7.46 -17.74
N ASN A 124 -1.91 -8.61 -18.08
CA ASN A 124 -2.17 -9.65 -17.08
C ASN A 124 -0.86 -10.34 -16.72
N GLU A 125 -0.59 -10.48 -15.43
CA GLU A 125 0.64 -11.11 -14.95
C GLU A 125 0.41 -12.57 -14.59
N GLU A 126 1.04 -13.45 -15.38
CA GLU A 126 1.03 -14.88 -15.13
C GLU A 126 2.20 -15.31 -14.24
N GLY A 127 2.13 -16.52 -13.67
CA GLY A 127 3.25 -17.13 -12.92
C GLY A 127 3.39 -16.70 -11.46
N MET A 128 2.49 -15.87 -10.92
CA MET A 128 2.44 -15.55 -9.48
C MET A 128 1.54 -16.50 -8.67
N GLY A 129 0.70 -17.31 -9.33
CA GLY A 129 -0.32 -18.13 -8.65
C GLY A 129 -1.48 -17.33 -8.04
N LEU A 130 -1.50 -16.01 -8.25
CA LEU A 130 -2.48 -15.06 -7.77
C LEU A 130 -3.00 -14.21 -8.93
N LYS A 131 -4.15 -13.56 -8.76
CA LYS A 131 -4.65 -12.59 -9.74
C LYS A 131 -3.79 -11.34 -9.65
N ALA A 132 -3.05 -11.04 -10.71
CA ALA A 132 -2.15 -9.91 -10.79
C ALA A 132 -2.28 -9.20 -12.14
N VAL A 133 -2.19 -7.88 -12.13
CA VAL A 133 -2.12 -7.06 -13.33
C VAL A 133 -1.06 -5.99 -13.19
N CYS A 134 -0.38 -5.71 -14.29
CA CYS A 134 0.53 -4.58 -14.41
C CYS A 134 -0.18 -3.44 -15.11
N VAL A 135 -0.17 -2.26 -14.50
CA VAL A 135 -0.73 -1.03 -15.06
C VAL A 135 0.43 -0.10 -15.38
N HIS A 136 0.55 0.31 -16.64
CA HIS A 136 1.53 1.30 -17.05
C HIS A 136 0.87 2.66 -17.28
N GLU A 137 1.39 3.69 -16.64
CA GLU A 137 0.86 5.06 -16.72
C GLU A 137 1.89 5.95 -17.45
N PRO A 138 1.86 6.00 -18.79
CA PRO A 138 2.88 6.73 -19.56
C PRO A 138 2.73 8.25 -19.47
N THR A 139 1.60 8.74 -18.96
CA THR A 139 1.27 10.17 -18.90
C THR A 139 1.51 10.80 -17.53
N THR A 140 1.88 10.01 -16.51
CA THR A 140 2.34 10.56 -15.23
C THR A 140 3.78 11.07 -15.38
N THR A 141 4.22 11.97 -14.49
CA THR A 141 5.59 12.47 -14.46
C THR A 141 6.21 12.15 -13.09
N PRO A 142 7.13 11.16 -13.01
CA PRO A 142 7.58 10.29 -14.10
C PRO A 142 6.51 9.27 -14.54
N PRO A 143 6.60 8.72 -15.77
CA PRO A 143 5.86 7.53 -16.15
C PRO A 143 6.04 6.43 -15.13
N SER A 144 4.97 5.78 -14.69
CA SER A 144 5.02 4.76 -13.64
C SER A 144 4.52 3.42 -14.14
N THR A 145 4.96 2.38 -13.44
CA THR A 145 4.41 1.03 -13.57
C THR A 145 3.96 0.60 -12.19
N THR A 146 2.69 0.20 -12.07
CA THR A 146 2.11 -0.35 -10.85
C THR A 146 1.71 -1.79 -11.09
N LEU A 147 2.29 -2.73 -10.35
CA LEU A 147 1.73 -4.07 -10.21
C LEU A 147 0.65 -4.06 -9.14
N VAL A 148 -0.53 -4.60 -9.43
CA VAL A 148 -1.63 -4.79 -8.49
C VAL A 148 -1.91 -6.27 -8.37
N VAL A 149 -1.89 -6.80 -7.13
CA VAL A 149 -2.10 -8.21 -6.83
C VAL A 149 -3.25 -8.37 -5.84
N LEU A 150 -4.28 -9.11 -6.23
CA LEU A 150 -5.39 -9.45 -5.33
C LEU A 150 -4.98 -10.61 -4.43
N LEU A 151 -4.93 -10.35 -3.13
CA LEU A 151 -4.61 -11.33 -2.10
C LEU A 151 -5.88 -11.92 -1.47
N SER A 152 -5.69 -13.00 -0.72
CA SER A 152 -6.73 -13.59 0.13
C SER A 152 -7.17 -12.62 1.24
N GLY A 153 -8.38 -12.83 1.79
CA GLY A 153 -8.88 -12.02 2.91
C GLY A 153 -9.31 -10.61 2.53
N GLY A 154 -9.57 -10.34 1.25
CA GLY A 154 -10.03 -9.04 0.77
C GLY A 154 -8.93 -7.97 0.83
N ARG A 155 -7.68 -8.35 0.58
CA ARG A 155 -6.50 -7.46 0.59
C ARG A 155 -6.00 -7.20 -0.83
N LEU A 156 -5.38 -6.05 -1.06
CA LEU A 156 -4.60 -5.78 -2.27
C LEU A 156 -3.15 -5.49 -1.90
N PHE A 157 -2.23 -6.05 -2.66
CA PHE A 157 -0.82 -5.67 -2.61
C PHE A 157 -0.44 -4.93 -3.89
N ARG A 158 0.32 -3.86 -3.76
CA ARG A 158 0.76 -3.01 -4.87
C ARG A 158 2.26 -2.79 -4.83
N VAL A 159 2.88 -2.69 -6.00
CA VAL A 159 4.25 -2.22 -6.15
C VAL A 159 4.28 -1.18 -7.25
N THR A 160 4.74 0.02 -6.93
CA THR A 160 4.78 1.16 -7.85
C THR A 160 6.22 1.64 -7.99
N GLU A 161 6.66 1.87 -9.22
CA GLU A 161 7.96 2.48 -9.49
C GLU A 161 7.92 3.32 -10.79
N GLY A 162 8.65 4.45 -10.78
CA GLY A 162 8.87 5.28 -11.95
C GLY A 162 9.82 4.60 -12.96
N TYR A 163 9.52 4.72 -14.26
CA TYR A 163 10.32 4.15 -15.37
C TYR A 163 10.60 2.64 -15.30
N ALA A 164 9.93 1.90 -14.42
CA ALA A 164 10.17 0.48 -14.23
C ALA A 164 9.48 -0.40 -15.27
N SER A 165 10.10 -1.55 -15.55
CA SER A 165 9.44 -2.64 -16.25
C SER A 165 8.53 -3.42 -15.29
N CYS A 166 7.54 -4.13 -15.86
CA CYS A 166 6.67 -4.97 -15.04
C CYS A 166 7.45 -6.09 -14.32
N ASP A 167 8.45 -6.69 -14.98
CA ASP A 167 9.27 -7.74 -14.38
C ASP A 167 10.00 -7.27 -13.11
N LYS A 168 10.41 -5.99 -13.06
CA LYS A 168 11.07 -5.42 -11.88
C LYS A 168 10.11 -5.35 -10.69
N VAL A 169 8.94 -4.73 -10.87
CA VAL A 169 7.93 -4.61 -9.80
C VAL A 169 7.35 -5.98 -9.39
N LYS A 170 7.30 -6.94 -10.31
CA LYS A 170 6.92 -8.33 -10.04
C LYS A 170 7.88 -9.05 -9.10
N ARG A 171 9.19 -8.85 -9.28
CA ARG A 171 10.20 -9.45 -8.37
C ARG A 171 10.06 -8.94 -6.94
N PHE A 172 9.80 -7.64 -6.77
CA PHE A 172 9.47 -7.07 -5.47
C PHE A 172 8.23 -7.73 -4.85
N ALA A 173 7.16 -7.85 -5.63
CA ALA A 173 5.92 -8.44 -5.14
C ALA A 173 6.04 -9.91 -4.74
N GLN A 174 6.80 -10.70 -5.50
CA GLN A 174 7.04 -12.10 -5.15
C GLN A 174 7.75 -12.25 -3.80
N LEU A 175 8.77 -11.43 -3.53
CA LEU A 175 9.46 -11.41 -2.24
C LEU A 175 8.53 -10.98 -1.11
N ALA A 176 7.81 -9.88 -1.30
CA ALA A 176 6.93 -9.33 -0.28
C ALA A 176 5.78 -10.29 0.09
N ILE A 177 5.06 -10.78 -0.91
CA ILE A 177 3.90 -11.66 -0.72
C ILE A 177 4.31 -12.96 -0.03
N SER A 178 5.51 -13.48 -0.33
CA SER A 178 6.01 -14.69 0.35
C SER A 178 6.18 -14.54 1.86
N ARG A 179 6.22 -13.31 2.39
CA ARG A 179 6.34 -12.99 3.82
C ARG A 179 5.06 -12.45 4.43
N ILE A 180 4.21 -11.81 3.63
CA ILE A 180 2.89 -11.32 4.06
C ILE A 180 1.92 -12.49 4.29
N ASP A 181 2.02 -13.54 3.47
CA ASP A 181 1.16 -14.73 3.52
C ASP A 181 1.87 -15.98 4.07
N ALA A 182 2.99 -15.80 4.79
CA ALA A 182 3.73 -16.86 5.48
C ALA A 182 3.08 -17.27 6.82
#